data_AF-A0A385SHZ4-F1
#
_entry.id   AF-A0A385SHZ4-F1
#
_cell.length_a   1.000
_cell.length_b   1.000
_cell.length_c   1.000
_cell.angle_alpha   90.00
_cell.angle_beta   90.00
_cell.angle_gamma   90.00
#
_symmetry.space_group_name_H-M   'P 1'
#
loop_
_entity.id
_entity.type
_entity.pdbx_description
1 polymer ?
#
loop_
_entity_poly.entity_id
_entity_poly.type
_entity_poly.pdbx_seq_one_letter_code
_entity_poly.pdbx_strand_id
1 'polypeptide(L)'
;MKLFYTIALLLFFSLPALAQEKEKSDTTKVKVKPDFRPTGVRFGTDAIALAKSHYDKTFKGWEFNGDIDFYRYYLAVDYGHWGRTYLSDGDSSNYTNTGNYFRVGIDVNFLKNDPDRNMFFVGFRYGVSKFSEQYSVIVVDSLWAPGTNYVYSGTYNNTDVSAHWLELTTGLRVKIWKMIWMGYTARFKFGLSTGGTPAMLPHDVPGYGLAEKDSYWGFNYQIFIRIPFRKLPTVSPEK
;
A
#
# COMPACT_ATOMS: atom_id res chain seq x y z
N MET A 1 10.69 -34.02 -21.23
CA MET A 1 9.55 -34.09 -20.30
C MET A 1 9.64 -35.23 -19.25
N LYS A 2 10.84 -35.71 -18.89
CA LYS A 2 11.04 -36.72 -17.83
C LYS A 2 11.86 -36.20 -16.63
N LEU A 3 12.36 -34.96 -16.69
CA LEU A 3 13.19 -34.35 -15.64
C LEU A 3 12.39 -33.51 -14.62
N PHE A 4 11.17 -33.10 -14.97
CA PHE A 4 10.31 -32.28 -14.09
C PHE A 4 9.56 -33.11 -13.03
N TYR A 5 9.29 -34.39 -13.30
CA TYR A 5 8.64 -35.28 -12.32
C TYR A 5 9.59 -35.72 -11.19
N THR A 6 10.89 -35.75 -11.44
CA THR A 6 11.89 -36.20 -10.45
C THR A 6 12.16 -35.15 -9.37
N ILE A 7 11.90 -33.86 -9.65
CA ILE A 7 12.03 -32.77 -8.68
C ILE A 7 10.76 -32.66 -7.81
N ALA A 8 9.59 -33.02 -8.35
CA ALA A 8 8.32 -33.01 -7.62
C ALA A 8 8.20 -34.14 -6.57
N LEU A 9 8.99 -35.22 -6.68
CA LEU A 9 8.96 -36.36 -5.76
C LEU A 9 9.90 -36.23 -4.54
N LEU A 10 10.75 -35.20 -4.51
CA LEU A 10 11.74 -34.97 -3.44
C LEU A 10 11.31 -33.94 -2.38
N LEU A 11 10.11 -33.35 -2.50
CA LEU A 11 9.55 -32.41 -1.52
C LEU A 11 8.56 -33.03 -0.53
N PHE A 12 8.34 -34.35 -0.58
CA PHE A 12 7.38 -35.05 0.28
C PHE A 12 8.01 -35.94 1.38
N PHE A 13 9.33 -35.89 1.57
CA PHE A 13 10.01 -36.73 2.55
C PHE A 13 10.95 -35.91 3.44
N SER A 14 10.41 -35.28 4.48
CA SER A 14 11.02 -35.12 5.82
C SER A 14 10.36 -33.98 6.61
N LEU A 15 9.25 -34.30 7.28
CA LEU A 15 8.94 -33.67 8.55
C LEU A 15 8.81 -34.81 9.56
N PRO A 16 9.81 -35.05 10.44
CA PRO A 16 9.50 -35.76 11.66
C PRO A 16 8.54 -34.87 12.43
N ALA A 17 7.30 -35.34 12.59
CA ALA A 17 6.37 -34.79 13.54
C ALA A 17 6.97 -34.94 14.94
N LEU A 18 7.72 -33.94 15.38
CA LEU A 18 7.84 -33.67 16.80
C LEU A 18 6.46 -33.21 17.25
N ALA A 19 5.69 -34.16 17.76
CA ALA A 19 4.60 -33.89 18.66
C ALA A 19 5.17 -33.04 19.80
N GLN A 20 4.96 -31.72 19.74
CA GLN A 20 5.10 -30.88 20.90
C GLN A 20 4.06 -31.36 21.90
N GLU A 21 4.56 -32.02 22.93
CA GLU A 21 3.85 -32.25 24.17
C GLU A 21 3.26 -30.91 24.61
N LYS A 22 1.93 -30.80 24.60
CA LYS A 22 1.23 -29.65 25.16
C LYS A 22 1.47 -29.66 26.65
N GLU A 23 2.50 -28.97 27.11
CA GLU A 23 2.43 -28.35 28.43
C GLU A 23 1.18 -27.48 28.43
N LYS A 24 0.21 -27.85 29.27
CA LYS A 24 -0.85 -26.94 29.67
C LYS A 24 -0.19 -25.77 30.39
N SER A 25 0.19 -24.73 29.67
CA SER A 25 0.39 -23.43 30.30
C SER A 25 -0.98 -22.97 30.78
N ASP A 26 -1.14 -23.02 32.10
CA ASP A 26 -2.31 -22.50 32.80
C ASP A 26 -2.22 -20.96 32.78
N THR A 27 -2.35 -20.40 31.57
CA THR A 27 -2.49 -18.95 31.40
C THR A 27 -3.87 -18.60 31.88
N THR A 28 -3.94 -18.12 33.13
CA THR A 28 -5.13 -17.48 33.66
C THR A 28 -5.33 -16.22 32.84
N LYS A 29 -6.03 -16.36 31.70
CA LYS A 29 -6.34 -15.24 30.80
C LYS A 29 -7.14 -14.23 31.59
N VAL A 30 -6.45 -13.22 32.13
CA VAL A 30 -7.08 -12.03 32.68
C VAL A 30 -7.95 -11.49 31.57
N LYS A 31 -9.28 -11.67 31.69
CA LYS A 31 -10.26 -11.05 30.81
C LYS A 31 -10.21 -9.55 31.09
N VAL A 32 -9.24 -8.87 30.48
CA VAL A 32 -9.22 -7.42 30.43
C VAL A 32 -10.51 -7.02 29.72
N LYS A 33 -11.41 -6.34 30.45
CA LYS A 33 -12.66 -5.82 29.87
C LYS A 33 -12.31 -4.96 28.66
N PRO A 34 -13.01 -5.09 27.53
CA PRO A 34 -12.75 -4.27 26.35
C PRO A 34 -13.00 -2.80 26.71
N ASP A 35 -11.95 -1.98 26.62
CA ASP A 35 -12.02 -0.54 26.79
C ASP A 35 -11.87 0.12 25.40
N PHE A 36 -12.97 0.69 24.91
CA PHE A 36 -13.03 1.33 23.59
C PHE A 36 -12.57 2.79 23.61
N ARG A 37 -12.15 3.34 24.75
CA ARG A 37 -11.59 4.69 24.78
C ARG A 37 -10.25 4.71 24.05
N PRO A 38 -9.98 5.69 23.18
CA PRO A 38 -8.71 5.74 22.46
C PRO A 38 -7.55 5.95 23.43
N THR A 39 -6.44 5.23 23.22
CA THR A 39 -5.24 5.38 24.05
C THR A 39 -4.23 6.34 23.43
N GLY A 40 -4.21 6.49 22.10
CA GLY A 40 -3.42 7.49 21.40
C GLY A 40 -3.67 7.50 19.90
N VAL A 41 -2.92 8.35 19.22
CA VAL A 41 -2.90 8.45 17.76
C VAL A 41 -1.47 8.22 17.27
N ARG A 42 -1.33 7.58 16.12
CA ARG A 42 -0.08 7.44 15.38
C ARG A 42 -0.14 8.27 14.12
N PHE A 43 0.94 8.98 13.84
CA PHE A 43 1.14 9.71 12.58
C PHE A 43 2.44 9.25 11.95
N GLY A 44 2.48 9.15 10.63
CA GLY A 44 3.62 8.58 9.95
C GLY A 44 3.71 8.95 8.50
N THR A 45 4.74 8.40 7.87
CA THR A 45 4.98 8.55 6.43
C THR A 45 5.53 7.27 5.85
N ASP A 46 5.36 7.08 4.54
CA ASP A 46 5.94 5.97 3.81
C ASP A 46 7.37 6.29 3.38
N ALA A 47 8.33 5.61 4.01
CA ALA A 47 9.74 5.75 3.71
C ALA A 47 10.07 5.29 2.29
N ILE A 48 9.35 4.29 1.76
CA ILE A 48 9.56 3.81 0.38
C ILE A 48 9.16 4.89 -0.62
N ALA A 49 8.02 5.54 -0.43
CA ALA A 49 7.57 6.62 -1.31
C ALA A 49 8.57 7.77 -1.34
N LEU A 50 9.05 8.22 -0.17
CA LEU A 50 10.04 9.28 -0.06
C LEU A 50 11.39 8.90 -0.70
N ALA A 51 11.89 7.69 -0.43
CA ALA A 51 13.12 7.20 -1.03
C ALA A 51 12.99 7.10 -2.55
N LYS A 52 11.90 6.52 -3.05
CA LYS A 52 11.64 6.43 -4.50
C LYS A 52 11.56 7.82 -5.13
N SER A 53 10.90 8.78 -4.48
CA SER A 53 10.81 10.16 -4.97
C SER A 53 12.16 10.90 -5.03
N HIS A 54 13.17 10.42 -4.28
CA HIS A 54 14.52 10.98 -4.29
C HIS A 54 15.40 10.35 -5.39
N TYR A 55 15.34 9.02 -5.55
CA TYR A 55 16.23 8.30 -6.47
C TYR A 55 15.65 8.08 -7.88
N ASP A 56 14.33 7.94 -8.00
CA ASP A 56 13.66 7.70 -9.27
C ASP A 56 13.21 9.04 -9.88
N LYS A 57 13.68 9.34 -11.09
CA LYS A 57 13.29 10.57 -11.81
C LYS A 57 11.88 10.46 -12.40
N THR A 58 11.38 9.25 -12.60
CA THR A 58 10.07 8.97 -13.21
C THR A 58 8.95 8.98 -12.18
N PHE A 59 9.26 8.97 -10.88
CA PHE A 59 8.29 8.95 -9.80
C PHE A 59 8.55 10.08 -8.80
N LYS A 60 7.50 10.85 -8.51
CA LYS A 60 7.50 11.82 -7.41
C LYS A 60 6.34 11.50 -6.50
N GLY A 61 6.58 11.39 -5.20
CA GLY A 61 5.47 11.14 -4.31
C GLY A 61 5.81 11.12 -2.84
N TRP A 62 4.77 11.29 -2.04
CA TRP A 62 4.81 11.23 -0.60
C TRP A 62 3.48 10.69 -0.10
N GLU A 63 3.51 10.17 1.13
CA GLU A 63 2.34 9.59 1.78
C GLU A 63 2.40 9.94 3.26
N PHE A 64 1.30 10.44 3.78
CA PHE A 64 1.04 10.63 5.19
C PHE A 64 0.08 9.56 5.68
N ASN A 65 0.35 9.00 6.85
CA ASN A 65 -0.42 7.93 7.45
C ASN A 65 -0.86 8.33 8.86
N GLY A 66 -2.09 8.00 9.22
CA GLY A 66 -2.63 8.24 10.55
C GLY A 66 -3.43 7.03 11.02
N ASP A 67 -3.31 6.68 12.29
CA ASP A 67 -4.22 5.70 12.90
C ASP A 67 -4.54 6.02 14.36
N ILE A 68 -5.76 5.68 14.78
CA ILE A 68 -6.24 5.84 16.15
C ILE A 68 -6.80 4.52 16.66
N ASP A 69 -6.42 4.16 17.89
CA ASP A 69 -6.80 2.89 18.49
C ASP A 69 -8.16 2.94 19.21
N PHE A 70 -8.94 1.88 19.07
CA PHE A 70 -10.19 1.61 19.76
C PHE A 70 -10.21 0.13 20.17
N TYR A 71 -9.67 -0.16 21.37
CA TYR A 71 -9.43 -1.52 21.85
C TYR A 71 -8.51 -2.33 20.91
N ARG A 72 -9.07 -3.18 20.04
CA ARG A 72 -8.35 -3.98 19.04
C ARG A 72 -8.50 -3.45 17.62
N TYR A 73 -9.39 -2.49 17.42
CA TYR A 73 -9.69 -1.90 16.12
C TYR A 73 -8.93 -0.60 16.00
N TYR A 74 -8.42 -0.33 14.81
CA TYR A 74 -7.70 0.89 14.52
C TYR A 74 -8.37 1.52 13.32
N LEU A 75 -8.82 2.77 13.48
CA LEU A 75 -9.24 3.56 12.33
C LEU A 75 -7.98 4.10 11.67
N ALA A 76 -7.73 3.70 10.44
CA ALA A 76 -6.54 4.07 9.67
C ALA A 76 -6.93 4.99 8.51
N VAL A 77 -6.13 6.02 8.29
CA VAL A 77 -6.25 6.97 7.18
C VAL A 77 -4.89 7.15 6.53
N ASP A 78 -4.88 7.23 5.20
CA ASP A 78 -3.69 7.57 4.43
C ASP A 78 -4.03 8.69 3.46
N TYR A 79 -3.19 9.70 3.35
CA TYR A 79 -3.29 10.75 2.35
C TYR A 79 -1.96 10.89 1.64
N GLY A 80 -1.96 10.88 0.32
CA GLY A 80 -0.71 10.99 -0.42
C GLY A 80 -0.88 11.62 -1.79
N HIS A 81 0.27 11.94 -2.36
CA HIS A 81 0.39 12.50 -3.69
C HIS A 81 1.37 11.66 -4.49
N TRP A 82 0.97 11.19 -5.67
CA TRP A 82 1.87 10.52 -6.61
C TRP A 82 1.83 11.23 -7.96
N GLY A 83 3.02 11.36 -8.55
CA GLY A 83 3.24 11.77 -9.92
C GLY A 83 4.14 10.77 -10.62
N ARG A 84 3.80 10.43 -11.87
CA ARG A 84 4.59 9.55 -12.72
C ARG A 84 4.78 10.16 -14.11
N THR A 85 5.98 9.94 -14.66
CA THR A 85 6.33 10.31 -16.02
C THR A 85 6.95 9.11 -16.72
N TYR A 86 6.33 8.64 -17.80
CA TYR A 86 6.86 7.60 -18.67
C TYR A 86 7.25 8.23 -20.01
N LEU A 87 8.53 8.11 -20.36
CA LEU A 87 9.08 8.53 -21.65
C LEU A 87 9.44 7.29 -22.45
N SER A 88 9.02 7.25 -23.72
CA SER A 88 9.47 6.22 -24.65
C SER A 88 10.84 6.56 -25.22
N ASP A 89 11.61 5.53 -25.60
CA ASP A 89 12.87 5.71 -26.29
C ASP A 89 12.68 6.55 -27.57
N GLY A 90 13.44 7.64 -27.68
CA GLY A 90 13.37 8.60 -28.79
C GLY A 90 12.28 9.67 -28.68
N ASP A 91 11.71 9.91 -27.49
CA ASP A 91 10.71 10.97 -27.20
C ASP A 91 9.44 10.93 -28.08
N SER A 92 9.18 9.79 -28.71
CA SER A 92 8.03 9.56 -29.60
C SER A 92 6.70 9.44 -28.84
N SER A 93 6.74 9.11 -27.55
CA SER A 93 5.57 9.21 -26.68
C SER A 93 5.94 9.57 -25.25
N ASN A 94 5.10 10.39 -24.63
CA ASN A 94 5.24 10.87 -23.26
C ASN A 94 3.90 10.75 -22.54
N TYR A 95 3.89 10.04 -21.42
CA TYR A 95 2.76 9.99 -20.50
C TYR A 95 3.14 10.61 -19.17
N THR A 96 2.33 11.54 -18.70
CA THR A 96 2.47 12.14 -17.37
C THR A 96 1.16 12.01 -16.61
N ASN A 97 1.25 11.72 -15.32
CA ASN A 97 0.12 11.66 -14.41
C ASN A 97 0.51 12.29 -13.09
N THR A 98 -0.37 13.10 -12.52
CA THR A 98 -0.20 13.67 -11.19
C THR A 98 -1.54 13.75 -10.46
N GLY A 99 -1.54 13.35 -9.20
CA GLY A 99 -2.76 13.43 -8.40
C GLY A 99 -2.59 13.05 -6.95
N ASN A 100 -3.67 13.30 -6.22
CA ASN A 100 -3.77 12.98 -4.82
C ASN A 100 -4.66 11.74 -4.64
N TYR A 101 -4.43 11.03 -3.56
CA TYR A 101 -5.29 9.95 -3.14
C TYR A 101 -5.49 9.96 -1.63
N PHE A 102 -6.62 9.43 -1.23
CA PHE A 102 -7.00 9.27 0.16
C PHE A 102 -7.51 7.85 0.37
N ARG A 103 -7.11 7.23 1.48
CA ARG A 103 -7.58 5.91 1.88
C ARG A 103 -8.04 5.96 3.30
N VAL A 104 -9.16 5.30 3.60
CA VAL A 104 -9.70 5.20 4.95
C VAL A 104 -10.16 3.78 5.20
N GLY A 105 -9.97 3.28 6.41
CA GLY A 105 -10.34 1.92 6.73
C GLY A 105 -10.14 1.53 8.18
N ILE A 106 -10.35 0.25 8.44
CA ILE A 106 -10.27 -0.32 9.78
C ILE A 106 -9.24 -1.45 9.75
N ASP A 107 -8.27 -1.40 10.65
CA ASP A 107 -7.31 -2.47 10.89
C ASP A 107 -7.67 -3.19 12.21
N VAL A 108 -7.67 -4.53 12.23
CA VAL A 108 -7.89 -5.35 13.42
C VAL A 108 -6.56 -5.88 13.93
N ASN A 109 -6.15 -5.48 15.13
CA ASN A 109 -4.94 -5.96 15.78
C ASN A 109 -5.18 -7.31 16.49
N PHE A 110 -4.30 -8.27 16.21
CA PHE A 110 -4.32 -9.60 16.84
C PHE A 110 -3.43 -9.68 18.09
N LEU A 111 -2.48 -8.76 18.27
CA LEU A 111 -1.63 -8.67 19.47
C LEU A 111 -2.34 -7.84 20.55
N LYS A 112 -3.23 -8.48 21.31
CA LYS A 112 -4.10 -7.79 22.29
C LYS A 112 -3.35 -7.27 23.53
N ASN A 113 -2.24 -7.92 23.90
CA ASN A 113 -1.59 -7.74 25.21
C ASN A 113 -0.09 -7.40 25.10
N ASP A 114 0.34 -6.87 23.96
CA ASP A 114 1.75 -6.49 23.80
C ASP A 114 2.02 -5.19 24.60
N PRO A 115 2.96 -5.19 25.57
CA PRO A 115 3.26 -4.01 26.40
C PRO A 115 3.84 -2.85 25.59
N ASP A 116 4.56 -3.15 24.51
CA ASP A 116 5.11 -2.18 23.56
C ASP A 116 4.12 -1.79 22.45
N ARG A 117 2.91 -2.36 22.50
CA ARG A 117 1.82 -2.14 21.55
C ARG A 117 2.27 -2.42 20.11
N ASN A 118 3.07 -3.45 19.95
CA ASN A 118 3.30 -4.04 18.64
C ASN A 118 1.96 -4.52 18.08
N MET A 119 1.84 -4.47 16.76
CA MET A 119 0.58 -4.71 16.07
C MET A 119 0.86 -5.59 14.87
N PHE A 120 0.28 -6.78 14.89
CA PHE A 120 0.03 -7.57 13.69
C PHE A 120 -1.44 -7.39 13.35
N PHE A 121 -1.72 -6.97 12.12
CA PHE A 121 -3.07 -6.59 11.77
C PHE A 121 -3.51 -7.14 10.43
N VAL A 122 -4.83 -7.29 10.31
CA VAL A 122 -5.53 -7.45 9.04
C VAL A 122 -6.59 -6.35 8.98
N GLY A 123 -6.69 -5.68 7.85
CA GLY A 123 -7.57 -4.53 7.69
C GLY A 123 -8.25 -4.48 6.33
N PHE A 124 -9.21 -3.58 6.25
CA PHE A 124 -9.95 -3.26 5.05
C PHE A 124 -9.96 -1.76 4.85
N ARG A 125 -9.68 -1.29 3.64
CA ARG A 125 -9.63 0.14 3.30
C ARG A 125 -10.42 0.42 2.02
N TYR A 126 -10.99 1.61 1.97
CA TYR A 126 -11.55 2.20 0.76
C TYR A 126 -10.64 3.34 0.31
N GLY A 127 -10.23 3.28 -0.95
CA GLY A 127 -9.36 4.28 -1.57
C GLY A 127 -10.12 5.11 -2.59
N VAL A 128 -9.78 6.40 -2.62
CA VAL A 128 -10.24 7.34 -3.64
C VAL A 128 -9.04 8.14 -4.16
N SER A 129 -9.05 8.49 -5.43
CA SER A 129 -8.04 9.35 -6.05
C SER A 129 -8.68 10.38 -6.96
N LYS A 130 -8.05 11.55 -7.01
CA LYS A 130 -8.30 12.60 -7.99
C LYS A 130 -6.99 12.98 -8.65
N PHE A 131 -6.96 12.93 -9.98
CA PHE A 131 -5.73 13.11 -10.74
C PHE A 131 -5.97 13.72 -12.11
N SER A 132 -4.87 14.17 -12.71
CA SER A 132 -4.83 14.66 -14.08
C SER A 132 -3.72 13.94 -14.83
N GLU A 133 -3.98 13.64 -16.08
CA GLU A 133 -3.07 12.90 -16.93
C GLU A 133 -2.99 13.52 -18.32
N GLN A 134 -1.82 13.41 -18.92
CA GLN A 134 -1.51 13.91 -20.24
C GLN A 134 -0.71 12.86 -20.98
N TYR A 135 -1.19 12.49 -22.16
CA TYR A 135 -0.50 11.64 -23.10
C TYR A 135 -0.18 12.42 -24.37
N SER A 136 1.07 12.42 -24.80
CA SER A 136 1.51 13.03 -26.04
C SER A 136 2.20 11.99 -26.90
N VAL A 137 1.87 11.95 -28.19
CA VAL A 137 2.47 11.03 -29.17
C VAL A 137 2.93 11.80 -30.39
N ILE A 138 4.12 11.44 -30.87
CA ILE A 138 4.77 11.97 -32.07
C ILE A 138 5.10 10.75 -32.94
N VAL A 139 4.38 10.59 -34.04
CA VAL A 139 4.63 9.52 -35.02
C VAL A 139 5.34 10.11 -36.23
N VAL A 140 6.50 9.56 -36.57
CA VAL A 140 7.26 9.89 -37.79
C VAL A 140 7.17 8.70 -38.74
N ASP A 141 6.53 8.88 -39.89
CA ASP A 141 6.45 7.85 -40.92
C ASP A 141 7.61 8.02 -41.92
N SER A 142 8.62 7.16 -41.82
CA SER A 142 9.77 7.13 -42.72
C SER A 142 9.61 6.17 -43.91
N LEU A 143 8.59 5.31 -43.89
CA LEU A 143 8.40 4.23 -44.86
C LEU A 143 7.51 4.65 -46.03
N TRP A 144 6.45 5.41 -45.77
CA TRP A 144 5.47 5.80 -46.79
C TRP A 144 5.68 7.21 -47.34
N ALA A 145 6.62 7.97 -46.78
CA ALA A 145 6.88 9.35 -47.19
C ALA A 145 8.37 9.75 -47.07
N PRO A 146 9.28 9.14 -47.85
CA PRO A 146 10.71 9.43 -47.78
C PRO A 146 10.96 10.90 -48.14
N GLY A 147 11.50 11.68 -47.19
CA GLY A 147 11.84 13.10 -47.40
C GLY A 147 10.77 14.10 -46.94
N THR A 148 9.62 13.65 -46.46
CA THR A 148 8.62 14.50 -45.78
C THR A 148 8.45 14.06 -44.34
N ASN A 149 8.71 14.95 -43.39
CA ASN A 149 8.39 14.73 -41.99
C ASN A 149 6.86 14.86 -41.81
N TYR A 150 6.08 13.88 -42.25
CA TYR A 150 4.69 13.77 -41.78
C TYR A 150 4.76 13.39 -40.31
N VAL A 151 4.60 14.40 -39.46
CA VAL A 151 4.58 14.26 -38.01
C VAL A 151 3.12 14.28 -37.59
N TYR A 152 2.57 13.13 -37.20
CA TYR A 152 1.34 13.15 -36.42
C TYR A 152 1.71 13.45 -34.98
N SER A 153 1.31 14.63 -34.48
CA SER A 153 1.43 15.01 -33.09
C SER A 153 0.04 15.11 -32.46
N GLY A 154 -0.25 14.26 -31.49
CA GLY A 154 -1.49 14.31 -30.71
C GLY A 154 -1.19 14.48 -29.23
N THR A 155 -1.93 15.37 -28.56
CA THR A 155 -1.91 15.49 -27.09
C THR A 155 -3.32 15.28 -26.57
N TYR A 156 -3.46 14.32 -25.66
CA TYR A 156 -4.70 13.94 -25.00
C TYR A 156 -4.57 14.24 -23.53
N ASN A 157 -5.48 15.05 -23.01
CA ASN A 157 -5.45 15.49 -21.62
C ASN A 157 -6.76 15.11 -20.95
N ASN A 158 -6.66 14.52 -19.76
CA ASN A 158 -7.78 14.40 -18.84
C ASN A 158 -7.49 15.23 -17.61
N THR A 159 -8.36 16.21 -17.35
CA THR A 159 -8.33 17.03 -16.14
C THR A 159 -9.47 16.57 -15.23
N ASP A 160 -9.16 16.32 -13.95
CA ASP A 160 -10.11 15.85 -12.91
C ASP A 160 -10.69 14.43 -13.14
N VAL A 161 -9.82 13.46 -13.42
CA VAL A 161 -10.20 12.05 -13.36
C VAL A 161 -10.37 11.63 -11.90
N SER A 162 -11.46 10.95 -11.60
CA SER A 162 -11.70 10.35 -10.29
C SER A 162 -11.55 8.83 -10.36
N ALA A 163 -11.06 8.22 -9.30
CA ALA A 163 -11.00 6.77 -9.17
C ALA A 163 -11.30 6.34 -7.74
N HIS A 164 -11.84 5.14 -7.58
CA HIS A 164 -12.02 4.51 -6.27
C HIS A 164 -11.79 3.00 -6.34
N TRP A 165 -11.41 2.41 -5.21
CA TRP A 165 -11.09 0.98 -5.09
C TRP A 165 -11.20 0.50 -3.65
N LEU A 166 -11.10 -0.82 -3.47
CA LEU A 166 -11.04 -1.47 -2.15
C LEU A 166 -9.66 -2.09 -1.93
N GLU A 167 -9.22 -2.13 -0.68
CA GLU A 167 -7.96 -2.75 -0.28
C GLU A 167 -8.18 -3.72 0.90
N LEU A 168 -7.57 -4.90 0.81
CA LEU A 168 -7.29 -5.74 1.97
C LEU A 168 -5.85 -5.51 2.40
N THR A 169 -5.63 -5.22 3.67
CA THR A 169 -4.31 -4.90 4.21
C THR A 169 -3.90 -5.92 5.26
N THR A 170 -2.61 -6.19 5.32
CA THR A 170 -2.00 -6.96 6.42
C THR A 170 -0.61 -6.43 6.68
N GLY A 171 -0.15 -6.51 7.91
CA GLY A 171 1.16 -5.97 8.22
C GLY A 171 1.57 -6.12 9.67
N LEU A 172 2.80 -5.70 9.92
CA LEU A 172 3.40 -5.67 11.24
C LEU A 172 3.90 -4.26 11.51
N ARG A 173 3.57 -3.72 12.69
CA ARG A 173 4.10 -2.47 13.22
C ARG A 173 4.76 -2.77 14.56
N VAL A 174 6.04 -2.44 14.67
CA VAL A 174 6.88 -2.74 15.83
C VAL A 174 7.42 -1.45 16.42
N LYS A 175 7.44 -1.34 17.74
CA LYS A 175 8.07 -0.22 18.44
C LYS A 175 9.58 -0.39 18.35
N ILE A 176 10.26 0.60 17.80
CA ILE A 176 11.73 0.57 17.68
C ILE A 176 12.37 1.38 18.80
N TRP A 177 11.82 2.57 19.09
CA TRP A 177 12.40 3.43 20.12
C TRP A 177 11.40 4.43 20.69
N LYS A 178 11.14 4.37 22.00
CA LYS A 178 10.31 5.33 22.75
C LYS A 178 8.96 5.62 22.07
N MET A 179 8.92 6.65 21.22
CA MET A 179 7.75 7.14 20.51
C MET A 179 7.72 6.76 19.01
N ILE A 180 8.69 5.98 18.53
CA ILE A 180 8.86 5.60 17.12
C ILE A 180 8.48 4.14 16.92
N TRP A 181 7.57 3.92 15.98
CA TRP A 181 7.18 2.62 15.45
C TRP A 181 7.57 2.54 13.99
N MET A 182 7.93 1.36 13.54
CA MET A 182 8.22 1.09 12.14
C MET A 182 7.50 -0.19 11.75
N GLY A 183 7.11 -0.28 10.49
CA GLY A 183 6.33 -1.42 10.05
C GLY A 183 6.15 -1.48 8.55
N TYR A 184 5.80 -2.66 8.08
CA TYR A 184 5.39 -2.85 6.70
C TYR A 184 3.89 -3.10 6.64
N THR A 185 3.31 -2.68 5.52
CA THR A 185 1.93 -2.99 5.17
C THR A 185 1.91 -3.58 3.76
N ALA A 186 1.52 -4.84 3.65
CA ALA A 186 1.15 -5.44 2.39
C ALA A 186 -0.33 -5.14 2.10
N ARG A 187 -0.65 -4.82 0.85
CA ARG A 187 -1.99 -4.42 0.43
C ARG A 187 -2.37 -5.14 -0.84
N PHE A 188 -3.56 -5.73 -0.85
CA PHE A 188 -4.19 -6.25 -2.05
C PHE A 188 -5.32 -5.31 -2.45
N LYS A 189 -5.18 -4.68 -3.62
CA LYS A 189 -6.13 -3.71 -4.15
C LYS A 189 -6.97 -4.34 -5.25
N PHE A 190 -8.26 -4.05 -5.28
CA PHE A 190 -9.19 -4.60 -6.25
C PHE A 190 -10.43 -3.70 -6.39
N GLY A 191 -11.25 -3.98 -7.42
CA GLY A 191 -12.49 -3.25 -7.64
C GLY A 191 -12.24 -1.79 -8.03
N LEU A 192 -11.22 -1.55 -8.85
CA LEU A 192 -10.95 -0.23 -9.40
C LEU A 192 -12.11 0.20 -10.30
N SER A 193 -12.65 1.38 -10.02
CA SER A 193 -13.57 2.07 -10.91
C SER A 193 -13.06 3.48 -11.13
N THR A 194 -12.98 3.88 -12.39
CA THR A 194 -12.66 5.25 -12.79
C THR A 194 -13.94 5.96 -13.20
N GLY A 195 -13.99 7.27 -12.98
CA GLY A 195 -15.11 8.13 -13.30
C GLY A 195 -14.63 9.45 -13.88
N GLY A 196 -15.43 10.01 -14.79
CA GLY A 196 -15.14 11.22 -15.57
C GLY A 196 -15.65 11.06 -17.00
N THR A 197 -15.55 12.10 -17.81
CA THR A 197 -15.70 12.00 -19.28
C THR A 197 -14.32 12.13 -19.91
N PRO A 198 -13.46 11.10 -19.80
CA PRO A 198 -12.08 11.28 -20.19
C PRO A 198 -11.95 11.21 -21.71
N ALA A 199 -11.09 12.05 -22.28
CA ALA A 199 -10.64 11.99 -23.67
C ALA A 199 -9.82 10.72 -23.96
N MET A 200 -9.28 10.06 -22.93
CA MET A 200 -8.54 8.79 -23.02
C MET A 200 -8.75 7.90 -21.79
N LEU A 201 -8.63 6.58 -21.90
CA LEU A 201 -8.69 5.72 -20.71
C LEU A 201 -7.46 5.96 -19.83
N PRO A 202 -7.63 6.13 -18.50
CA PRO A 202 -6.49 6.32 -17.61
C PRO A 202 -5.55 5.13 -17.61
N HIS A 203 -4.24 5.37 -17.65
CA HIS A 203 -3.25 4.28 -17.68
C HIS A 203 -2.72 3.93 -16.28
N ASP A 204 -2.51 4.94 -15.44
CA ASP A 204 -2.06 4.80 -14.06
C ASP A 204 -2.98 5.61 -13.15
N VAL A 205 -3.27 5.09 -11.96
CA VAL A 205 -4.11 5.76 -10.96
C VAL A 205 -3.27 6.01 -9.71
N PRO A 206 -3.08 7.27 -9.29
CA PRO A 206 -2.35 7.59 -8.07
C PRO A 206 -2.92 6.86 -6.86
N GLY A 207 -2.03 6.22 -6.09
CA GLY A 207 -2.40 5.41 -4.93
C GLY A 207 -2.84 3.98 -5.25
N TYR A 208 -3.33 3.67 -6.46
CA TYR A 208 -3.70 2.30 -6.88
C TYR A 208 -2.57 1.60 -7.64
N GLY A 209 -2.15 2.17 -8.77
CA GLY A 209 -1.22 1.57 -9.73
C GLY A 209 -1.80 1.57 -11.15
N LEU A 210 -1.36 0.65 -12.00
CA LEU A 210 -1.83 0.53 -13.38
C LEU A 210 -3.32 0.23 -13.44
N ALA A 211 -4.06 0.99 -14.25
CA ALA A 211 -5.51 0.90 -14.36
C ALA A 211 -5.98 -0.34 -15.14
N GLU A 212 -5.15 -0.87 -16.05
CA GLU A 212 -5.45 -2.09 -16.83
C GLU A 212 -5.58 -3.35 -15.95
N LYS A 213 -5.02 -3.32 -14.73
CA LYS A 213 -5.04 -4.47 -13.83
C LYS A 213 -6.25 -4.42 -12.90
N ASP A 214 -7.11 -5.43 -12.99
CA ASP A 214 -8.26 -5.63 -12.09
C ASP A 214 -7.88 -5.75 -10.61
N SER A 215 -6.64 -6.18 -10.34
CA SER A 215 -6.09 -6.22 -8.99
C SER A 215 -4.60 -5.90 -8.98
N TYR A 216 -4.14 -5.34 -7.85
CA TYR A 216 -2.77 -4.88 -7.69
C TYR A 216 -2.24 -5.13 -6.28
N TRP A 217 -1.01 -5.63 -6.18
CA TRP A 217 -0.31 -5.78 -4.91
C TRP A 217 0.53 -4.54 -4.61
N GLY A 218 0.36 -3.99 -3.41
CA GLY A 218 1.14 -2.88 -2.89
C GLY A 218 1.92 -3.28 -1.64
N PHE A 219 3.06 -2.62 -1.45
CA PHE A 219 3.86 -2.74 -0.25
C PHE A 219 4.31 -1.34 0.18
N ASN A 220 4.13 -1.03 1.46
CA ASN A 220 4.57 0.22 2.07
C ASN A 220 5.46 -0.09 3.28
N TYR A 221 6.44 0.75 3.54
CA TYR A 221 7.25 0.68 4.76
C TYR A 221 7.16 2.01 5.49
N GLN A 222 6.44 1.99 6.61
CA GLN A 222 5.94 3.17 7.27
C GLN A 222 6.68 3.40 8.59
N ILE A 223 7.02 4.67 8.82
CA ILE A 223 7.58 5.14 10.08
C ILE A 223 6.50 5.97 10.77
N PHE A 224 6.21 5.64 12.03
CA PHE A 224 5.16 6.24 12.82
C PHE A 224 5.70 6.84 14.11
N ILE A 225 5.11 7.95 14.52
CA ILE A 225 5.26 8.55 15.84
C ILE A 225 3.92 8.43 16.55
N ARG A 226 3.93 7.90 17.79
CA ARG A 226 2.71 7.80 18.61
C ARG A 226 2.64 8.90 19.65
N ILE A 227 1.48 9.55 19.73
CA ILE A 227 1.13 10.50 20.77
C ILE A 227 0.06 9.85 21.67
N PRO A 228 0.39 9.48 22.92
CA PRO A 228 -0.58 8.91 23.85
C PRO A 228 -1.45 10.01 24.46
N PHE A 229 -2.76 9.76 24.56
CA PHE A 229 -3.70 10.68 25.22
C PHE A 229 -3.90 10.36 26.70
N ARG A 230 -3.57 9.14 27.12
CA ARG A 230 -3.75 8.67 28.49
C ARG A 230 -2.66 7.68 28.88
N LYS A 231 -2.46 7.50 30.18
CA LYS A 231 -1.62 6.43 30.70
C LYS A 231 -2.14 5.09 30.17
N LEU A 232 -1.24 4.33 29.58
CA LEU A 232 -1.57 3.03 29.03
C LEU A 232 -2.05 2.12 30.17
N PRO A 233 -3.12 1.33 29.99
CA PRO A 233 -3.45 0.26 30.91
C PRO A 233 -2.21 -0.62 31.07
N THR A 234 -1.70 -0.76 32.28
CA THR A 234 -0.57 -1.64 32.59
C THR A 234 -0.99 -3.07 32.31
N VAL A 235 -0.48 -3.65 31.24
CA VAL A 235 -0.52 -5.09 31.01
C VAL A 235 0.63 -5.64 31.84
N SER A 236 0.32 -6.32 32.95
CA SER A 236 1.36 -7.00 33.72
C SER A 236 2.00 -8.04 32.81
N PRO A 237 3.34 -8.03 32.63
CA PRO A 237 3.99 -9.18 32.02
C PRO A 237 3.67 -10.39 32.90
N GLU A 238 3.23 -11.47 32.27
CA GLU A 238 3.08 -12.77 32.92
C GLU A 238 4.50 -13.18 33.36
N LYS A 239 4.65 -13.47 34.66
CA LYS A 239 5.93 -13.91 35.24
C LYS A 239 6.25 -15.33 34.80
#